data_AF-A0A1I6BQ37-F1
#
_entry.id   AF-A0A1I6BQ37-F1
#
_cell.length_a   1.000
_cell.length_b   1.000
_cell.length_c   1.000
_cell.angle_alpha   90.00
_cell.angle_beta   90.00
_cell.angle_gamma   90.00
#
_symmetry.space_group_name_H-M   'P 1'
#
loop_
_entity.id
_entity.type
_entity.pdbx_description
1 polymer ?
#
loop_
_entity_poly.entity_id
_entity_poly.type
_entity_poly.pdbx_seq_one_letter_code
_entity_poly.pdbx_strand_id
1 'polypeptide(L)'
;MAIDLAQLQQVLDNAQKADAFKADVKRALRRVSSLLSNLQSAVEDAEALLSDDYVPATKERKIRAPREAGEVDEEAPYGRKKDGTPKSKPGRTKE
;
A
#
# COMPACT_ATOMS: atom_id res chain seq x y z
N MET A 1 -7.27 38.45 -48.06
CA MET A 1 -7.99 37.71 -47.01
C MET A 1 -7.26 37.99 -45.70
N ALA A 2 -7.82 38.82 -44.83
CA ALA A 2 -7.25 39.03 -43.51
C ALA A 2 -7.39 37.71 -42.73
N ILE A 3 -6.26 37.12 -42.34
CA ILE A 3 -6.26 36.01 -41.40
C ILE A 3 -6.78 36.58 -40.08
N ASP A 4 -7.98 36.18 -39.69
CA ASP A 4 -8.61 36.60 -38.46
C ASP A 4 -7.85 35.94 -37.28
N LEU A 5 -6.90 36.69 -36.72
CA LEU A 5 -6.06 36.27 -35.61
C LEU A 5 -6.88 35.77 -34.41
N ALA A 6 -8.10 36.27 -34.21
CA ALA A 6 -8.99 35.83 -33.14
C ALA A 6 -9.51 34.40 -33.39
N GLN A 7 -9.86 34.07 -34.64
CA GLN A 7 -10.26 32.70 -35.00
C GLN A 7 -9.10 31.72 -34.84
N LEU A 8 -7.88 32.15 -35.16
CA LEU A 8 -6.69 31.30 -35.03
C LEU A 8 -6.35 31.04 -33.55
N GLN A 9 -6.47 32.06 -32.69
CA GLN A 9 -6.34 31.89 -31.23
C GLN A 9 -7.39 30.93 -30.68
N GLN A 10 -8.65 31.05 -31.13
CA GLN A 10 -9.74 30.17 -30.69
C GLN A 10 -9.51 28.71 -31.10
N VAL A 11 -8.98 28.47 -32.31
CA VAL A 11 -8.61 27.12 -32.76
C VAL A 11 -7.49 26.53 -31.92
N LEU A 12 -6.47 27.33 -31.58
CA LEU A 12 -5.37 26.90 -30.71
C LEU A 12 -5.84 26.56 -29.29
N ASP A 13 -6.69 27.38 -28.69
CA ASP A 13 -7.24 27.12 -27.36
C ASP A 13 -8.10 25.84 -27.33
N ASN A 14 -8.87 25.60 -28.40
CA ASN A 14 -9.66 24.38 -28.54
C ASN A 14 -8.77 23.15 -28.75
N ALA A 15 -7.69 23.26 -29.52
CA ALA A 15 -6.72 22.18 -29.71
C ALA A 15 -6.05 21.78 -28.39
N GLN A 16 -5.60 22.77 -27.59
CA GLN A 16 -5.01 22.50 -26.27
C GLN A 16 -5.97 21.78 -25.31
N LYS A 17 -7.25 22.18 -25.29
CA LYS A 17 -8.28 21.51 -24.49
C LYS A 17 -8.52 20.08 -24.95
N ALA A 18 -8.51 19.84 -26.26
CA ALA A 18 -8.68 18.50 -26.83
C ALA A 18 -7.50 17.57 -26.44
N ASP A 19 -6.27 18.09 -26.45
CA ASP A 19 -5.09 17.32 -26.04
C ASP A 19 -5.11 16.98 -24.54
N ALA A 20 -5.51 17.93 -23.69
CA ALA A 20 -5.69 17.69 -22.26
C ALA A 20 -6.76 16.62 -22.00
N PHE A 21 -7.93 16.73 -22.66
CA PHE A 21 -9.01 15.74 -22.55
C PHE A 21 -8.55 14.35 -23.01
N LYS A 22 -7.82 14.26 -24.11
CA LYS A 22 -7.25 13.01 -24.60
C LYS A 22 -6.30 12.37 -23.59
N ALA A 23 -5.47 13.17 -22.92
CA ALA A 23 -4.56 12.70 -21.88
C ALA A 23 -5.33 12.13 -20.67
N ASP A 24 -6.39 12.82 -20.24
CA ASP A 24 -7.23 12.39 -19.12
C ASP A 24 -7.99 11.11 -19.45
N VAL A 25 -8.58 10.99 -20.64
CA VAL A 25 -9.23 9.76 -21.10
C VAL A 25 -8.23 8.60 -21.13
N LYS A 26 -7.02 8.81 -21.66
CA LYS A 26 -5.97 7.78 -21.66
C LYS A 26 -5.60 7.34 -20.24
N ARG A 27 -5.56 8.28 -19.28
CA ARG A 27 -5.28 7.99 -17.87
C ARG A 27 -6.42 7.21 -17.22
N ALA A 28 -7.67 7.59 -17.50
CA ALA A 28 -8.85 6.88 -17.02
C ALA A 28 -8.89 5.45 -17.55
N LEU A 29 -8.64 5.24 -18.85
CA LEU A 29 -8.59 3.91 -19.47
C LEU A 29 -7.50 3.03 -18.85
N ARG A 30 -6.32 3.58 -18.55
CA ARG A 30 -5.25 2.85 -17.84
C ARG A 30 -5.70 2.40 -16.45
N ARG A 31 -6.41 3.26 -15.71
CA ARG A 31 -6.96 2.90 -14.40
C ARG A 31 -8.00 1.79 -14.51
N VAL A 32 -8.94 1.91 -15.45
CA VAL A 32 -9.96 0.87 -15.71
C VAL A 32 -9.30 -0.46 -16.06
N SER A 33 -8.29 -0.45 -16.94
CA SER A 33 -7.54 -1.66 -17.29
C SER A 33 -6.85 -2.30 -16.08
N SER A 34 -6.23 -1.50 -15.21
CA SER A 34 -5.63 -2.04 -13.98
C SER A 34 -6.67 -2.64 -13.03
N LEU A 35 -7.84 -2.02 -12.90
CA LEU A 35 -8.93 -2.52 -12.07
C LEU A 35 -9.48 -3.85 -12.60
N LEU A 36 -9.62 -3.98 -13.92
CA LEU A 36 -10.04 -5.22 -14.57
C LEU A 36 -9.03 -6.35 -14.33
N SER A 37 -7.73 -6.07 -14.47
CA SER A 37 -6.68 -7.04 -14.18
C SER A 37 -6.72 -7.50 -12.72
N ASN A 38 -6.89 -6.57 -11.77
CA ASN A 38 -6.98 -6.91 -10.36
C ASN A 38 -8.24 -7.74 -10.04
N LEU A 39 -9.36 -7.43 -10.70
CA LEU A 39 -10.60 -8.19 -10.54
C LEU A 39 -10.46 -9.60 -11.08
N GLN A 40 -9.82 -9.75 -12.24
CA GLN A 40 -9.52 -11.07 -12.80
C GLN A 40 -8.68 -11.91 -11.84
N SER A 41 -7.60 -11.35 -11.29
CA SER A 41 -6.79 -12.07 -10.29
C SER A 41 -7.58 -12.42 -9.03
N ALA A 42 -8.45 -11.54 -8.55
CA ALA A 42 -9.30 -11.82 -7.39
C ALA A 42 -10.33 -12.93 -7.67
N VAL A 43 -10.84 -13.02 -8.90
CA VAL A 43 -11.72 -14.12 -9.33
C VAL A 43 -10.93 -15.43 -9.40
N GLU A 44 -9.75 -15.43 -9.99
CA GLU A 44 -8.86 -16.60 -10.05
C GLU A 44 -8.51 -17.10 -8.62
N ASP A 45 -8.19 -16.19 -7.70
CA ASP A 45 -7.96 -16.52 -6.29
C ASP A 45 -9.21 -17.11 -5.62
N ALA A 46 -10.39 -16.57 -5.90
CA ALA A 46 -11.65 -17.07 -5.35
C ALA A 46 -12.00 -18.46 -5.91
N GLU A 47 -11.80 -18.69 -7.20
CA GLU A 47 -11.97 -19.99 -7.83
C GLU A 47 -11.00 -21.03 -7.25
N ALA A 48 -9.74 -20.64 -7.01
CA ALA A 48 -8.76 -21.52 -6.37
C ALA A 48 -9.18 -21.89 -4.94
N LEU A 49 -9.70 -20.93 -4.15
CA LEU A 49 -10.20 -21.19 -2.79
C LEU A 49 -11.46 -22.07 -2.76
N LEU A 50 -12.29 -21.99 -3.79
CA LEU A 50 -13.53 -22.77 -3.93
C LEU A 50 -13.31 -24.12 -4.62
N SER A 51 -12.11 -24.39 -5.14
CA SER A 51 -11.80 -25.64 -5.81
C SER A 51 -11.81 -26.82 -4.83
N ASP A 52 -12.34 -27.96 -5.28
CA ASP A 52 -12.44 -29.18 -4.45
C ASP A 52 -11.06 -29.73 -4.03
N ASP A 53 -10.00 -29.39 -4.79
CA ASP A 53 -8.62 -29.79 -4.54
C ASP A 53 -7.84 -28.78 -3.66
N TYR A 54 -8.49 -27.74 -3.14
CA TYR A 54 -7.83 -26.71 -2.35
C TYR A 54 -7.30 -27.25 -1.02
N VAL A 55 -5.98 -27.26 -0.85
CA VAL A 55 -5.31 -27.54 0.42
C VAL A 55 -4.82 -26.23 1.04
N PRO A 56 -5.33 -25.81 2.22
CA PRO A 56 -4.87 -24.60 2.87
C PRO A 56 -3.38 -24.67 3.17
N ALA A 57 -2.62 -23.64 2.77
CA ALA A 57 -1.21 -23.56 3.10
C ALA A 57 -1.03 -23.47 4.62
N THR A 58 -0.62 -24.57 5.25
CA THR A 58 -0.30 -24.60 6.68
C THR A 58 0.95 -23.77 6.92
N LYS A 59 0.79 -22.56 7.47
CA LYS A 59 1.92 -21.77 7.94
C LYS A 59 2.57 -22.47 9.13
N GLU A 60 3.66 -23.18 8.89
CA GLU A 60 4.49 -23.74 9.96
C GLU A 60 4.99 -22.61 10.86
N ARG A 61 4.59 -22.67 12.13
CA ARG A 61 5.09 -21.73 13.13
C ARG A 61 6.55 -22.08 13.41
N LYS A 62 7.47 -21.21 12.98
CA LYS A 62 8.88 -21.30 13.40
C LYS A 62 8.94 -21.31 14.93
N ILE A 63 9.52 -22.36 15.49
CA ILE A 63 9.79 -22.47 16.92
C ILE A 63 10.67 -21.27 17.30
N ARG A 64 10.19 -20.45 18.23
CA ARG A 64 10.99 -19.32 18.72
C ARG A 64 12.19 -19.89 19.48
N ALA A 65 13.39 -19.51 19.07
CA ALA A 65 14.60 -19.86 19.80
C ALA A 65 14.49 -19.36 21.26
N PRO A 66 14.94 -20.15 22.26
CA PRO A 66 15.03 -19.70 23.64
C PRO A 66 15.86 -18.41 23.72
N ARG A 67 15.40 -17.42 24.49
CA ARG A 67 16.23 -16.25 24.80
C ARG A 67 17.34 -16.71 25.74
N GLU A 68 18.60 -16.39 25.40
CA GLU A 68 19.72 -16.55 26.31
C GLU A 68 19.42 -15.84 27.62
N ALA A 69 19.68 -16.53 28.73
CA ALA A 69 19.46 -16.01 30.08
C ALA A 69 20.43 -14.84 30.30
N GLY A 70 19.94 -13.61 30.09
CA GLY A 70 20.63 -12.42 30.55
C GLY A 70 20.61 -12.40 32.08
N GLU A 71 21.76 -12.12 32.68
CA GLU A 71 21.97 -11.98 34.12
C GLU A 71 20.88 -11.08 34.73
N VAL A 72 19.99 -11.68 35.54
CA VAL A 72 18.88 -10.96 36.19
C VAL A 72 19.44 -10.34 37.45
N ASP A 73 19.56 -9.01 37.45
CA ASP A 73 19.89 -8.21 38.63
C ASP A 73 18.72 -8.28 39.62
N GLU A 74 18.87 -9.08 40.68
CA GLU A 74 17.81 -9.41 41.65
C GLU A 74 17.31 -8.20 42.46
N GLU A 75 18.09 -7.10 42.51
CA GLU A 75 17.73 -5.86 43.21
C GLU A 75 17.02 -4.83 42.33
N ALA A 76 16.95 -5.04 41.01
CA ALA A 76 16.28 -4.11 40.12
C ALA A 76 14.74 -4.30 40.17
N PRO A 77 13.95 -3.30 40.61
CA PRO A 77 12.49 -3.42 40.59
C PRO A 77 11.99 -3.65 39.16
N TYR A 78 11.18 -4.70 38.98
CA TYR A 78 10.63 -5.11 37.68
C TYR A 78 10.13 -3.91 36.87
N GLY A 79 10.63 -3.77 35.65
CA GLY A 79 10.22 -2.71 34.72
C GLY A 79 10.96 -1.38 34.86
N ARG A 80 11.98 -1.28 35.71
CA ARG A 80 12.90 -0.14 35.76
C ARG A 80 14.31 -0.53 35.31
N LYS A 81 15.05 0.45 34.80
CA LYS A 81 16.47 0.34 34.50
C LYS A 81 17.27 0.45 35.81
N LYS A 82 18.58 0.14 35.77
CA LYS A 82 19.46 0.18 36.95
C LYS A 82 19.51 1.56 37.63
N ASP A 83 19.30 2.62 36.85
CA ASP A 83 19.17 4.03 37.28
C ASP A 83 17.78 4.37 37.84
N GLY A 84 16.89 3.39 38.03
CA GLY A 84 15.55 3.60 38.58
C GLY A 84 14.55 4.22 37.61
N THR A 85 14.95 4.56 36.37
CA THR A 85 14.02 5.09 35.36
C THR A 85 13.16 3.99 34.74
N PRO A 86 11.90 4.29 34.33
CA PRO A 86 11.05 3.29 33.69
C PRO A 86 11.65 2.74 32.39
N LYS A 87 11.57 1.43 32.16
CA LYS A 87 11.91 0.83 30.87
C LYS A 87 10.88 1.26 29.82
N SER A 88 11.32 2.09 28.88
CA SER A 88 10.53 2.45 27.68
C SER A 88 10.13 1.17 26.93
N LYS A 89 8.82 0.90 26.83
CA LYS A 89 8.30 -0.11 25.92
C LYS A 89 8.19 0.51 24.51
N PRO A 90 8.76 -0.11 23.47
CA PRO A 90 8.53 0.34 22.10
C PRO A 90 7.02 0.34 21.81
N GLY A 91 6.47 1.47 21.37
CA GLY A 91 5.06 1.58 20.96
C GLY A 91 4.11 2.25 21.95
N ARG A 92 4.57 2.81 23.08
CA ARG A 92 3.74 3.69 23.93
C ARG A 92 4.31 5.10 23.95
N THR A 93 4.08 5.84 22.87
CA THR A 93 4.16 7.31 22.90
C THR A 93 3.08 7.79 23.87
N LYS A 94 3.45 8.63 24.83
CA LYS A 94 2.48 9.35 25.66
C LYS A 94 1.81 10.40 24.76
N GLU A 95 0.49 10.32 24.61
CA GLU A 95 -0.32 11.52 24.44
C GLU A 95 -0.35 12.28 25.78
#